data_AF-A0A151RCZ4-F1
#
_entry.id   AF-A0A151RCZ4-F1
#
_cell.length_a   1.000
_cell.length_b   1.000
_cell.length_c   1.000
_cell.angle_alpha   90.00
_cell.angle_beta   90.00
_cell.angle_gamma   90.00
#
_symmetry.space_group_name_H-M   'P 1'
#
loop_
_entity.id
_entity.type
_entity.pdbx_description
1 polymer ?
#
loop_
_entity_poly.entity_id
_entity_poly.type
_entity_poly.pdbx_seq_one_letter_code
_entity_poly.pdbx_strand_id
1 'polypeptide(L)' 'MEKLVHPNESSFVPHRNNKDNIIIAQEVMHSMRYKSGKIGWMVIKIDLKNL' A
#
# COMPACT_ATOMS: atom_id res chain seq x y z
N MET A 1 12.38 14.50 7.81
CA MET A 1 11.17 13.63 7.83
C MET A 1 10.93 12.98 6.47
N GLU A 2 10.86 13.73 5.36
CA GLU A 2 10.53 13.14 4.05
C GLU A 2 11.47 12.02 3.58
N LYS A 3 12.75 12.03 3.98
CA LYS A 3 13.71 10.98 3.65
C LYS A 3 13.60 9.72 4.53
N LEU A 4 12.80 9.76 5.61
CA LEU A 4 12.63 8.65 6.56
C LEU A 4 11.31 7.90 6.37
N VAL A 5 10.38 8.46 5.60
CA VAL A 5 9.04 7.92 5.37
C VAL A 5 8.96 7.40 3.94
N HIS A 6 8.51 6.16 3.74
CA HIS A 6 8.45 5.57 2.42
C HIS A 6 7.45 6.33 1.52
N PRO A 7 7.68 6.49 0.19
CA PRO A 7 6.76 7.22 -0.69
C PRO A 7 5.31 6.70 -0.66
N ASN A 8 5.11 5.39 -0.46
CA ASN A 8 3.79 4.75 -0.46
C ASN A 8 3.11 4.73 0.93
N GLU A 9 3.70 5.36 1.94
CA GLU A 9 3.13 5.44 3.29
C GLU A 9 2.32 6.73 3.44
N SER A 10 0.99 6.68 3.35
CA SER A 10 0.19 7.92 3.41
C SER A 10 -0.55 8.15 4.73
N SER A 11 -0.64 7.13 5.60
CA SER A 11 -1.23 7.28 6.93
C SER A 11 -0.34 8.11 7.86
N PHE A 12 -0.94 9.04 8.62
CA PHE A 12 -0.25 9.78 9.69
C PHE A 12 0.97 10.61 9.23
N VAL A 13 1.12 10.86 7.93
CA VAL A 13 2.18 11.70 7.37
C VAL A 13 1.60 13.09 7.06
N PRO A 14 2.17 14.18 7.60
CA PRO A 14 1.74 15.52 7.25
C PRO A 14 1.74 15.74 5.73
N HIS A 15 0.70 16.38 5.22
CA HIS A 15 0.51 16.66 3.77
C HIS A 15 0.23 15.44 2.88
N ARG A 16 0.05 14.24 3.43
CA ARG A 16 -0.53 13.08 2.71
C ARG A 16 -1.96 12.84 3.17
N ASN A 17 -2.83 12.40 2.27
CA ASN A 17 -4.24 12.15 2.58
C ASN A 17 -4.47 10.66 2.84
N ASN A 18 -5.28 10.31 3.84
CA ASN A 18 -5.66 8.92 4.10
C ASN A 18 -6.33 8.24 2.87
N LYS A 19 -6.94 9.02 1.98
CA LYS A 19 -7.48 8.54 0.70
C LYS A 19 -6.39 7.96 -0.21
N ASP A 20 -5.16 8.43 -0.11
CA ASP A 20 -4.05 7.97 -0.94
C ASP A 20 -3.76 6.48 -0.67
N ASN A 21 -3.90 6.00 0.57
CA ASN A 21 -3.77 4.56 0.88
C ASN A 21 -4.78 3.70 0.13
N ILE A 22 -6.03 4.18 0.00
CA ILE A 22 -7.08 3.45 -0.69
C ILE A 22 -6.75 3.39 -2.18
N ILE A 23 -6.29 4.51 -2.77
CA ILE A 23 -5.89 4.57 -4.18
C ILE A 23 -4.71 3.63 -4.44
N ILE A 24 -3.65 3.71 -3.63
CA ILE A 24 -2.47 2.85 -3.75
C ILE A 24 -2.87 1.37 -3.66
N ALA A 25 -3.73 1.00 -2.69
CA ALA A 25 -4.22 -0.37 -2.56
C ALA A 25 -5.02 -0.82 -3.79
N GLN A 26 -5.90 0.03 -4.33
CA GLN A 26 -6.67 -0.25 -5.54
C GLN A 26 -5.76 -0.44 -6.77
N GLU A 27 -4.73 0.39 -6.94
CA GLU A 27 -3.78 0.29 -8.06
C GLU A 27 -2.94 -0.98 -7.98
N VAL A 28 -2.50 -1.37 -6.77
CA VAL A 28 -1.77 -2.64 -6.56
C VAL A 28 -2.68 -3.82 -6.90
N MET A 29 -3.92 -3.84 -6.38
CA MET A 29 -4.87 -4.92 -6.66
C MET A 29 -5.27 -4.99 -8.14
N HIS A 30 -5.46 -3.84 -8.79
CA HIS A 30 -5.68 -3.76 -10.22
C HIS A 30 -4.50 -4.36 -10.99
N SER A 31 -3.27 -3.93 -10.69
CA SER A 31 -2.06 -4.45 -11.32
C SER A 31 -1.90 -5.95 -11.15
N MET A 32 -2.21 -6.47 -9.95
CA MET A 32 -2.21 -7.90 -9.66
C MET A 32 -3.24 -8.67 -10.50
N ARG A 33 -4.43 -8.11 -10.71
CA ARG A 33 -5.49 -8.75 -11.50
C ARG A 33 -5.08 -8.98 -12.96
N TYR A 34 -4.32 -8.06 -13.54
CA TYR A 34 -3.83 -8.16 -14.93
C TYR A 34 -2.44 -8.78 -15.04
N LYS A 35 -1.81 -9.15 -13.90
CA LYS A 35 -0.50 -9.78 -13.90
C LYS A 35 -0.59 -11.16 -14.56
N SER A 36 0.25 -11.39 -15.57
CA SER A 36 0.40 -12.67 -16.26
C SER A 36 1.79 -13.27 -16.05
N GLY A 37 1.96 -14.56 -16.34
CA GLY A 37 3.22 -15.30 -16.20
C GLY A 37 3.18 -16.39 -15.12
N LYS A 38 4.31 -17.08 -14.92
CA LYS A 38 4.38 -18.28 -14.06
C LYS A 38 4.31 -18.00 -12.56
N ILE A 39 4.55 -16.76 -12.14
CA ILE A 39 4.59 -16.36 -10.73
C ILE A 39 3.50 -15.31 -10.49
N GLY A 40 2.56 -15.67 -9.61
CA GLY A 40 1.52 -14.78 -9.10
C GLY A 40 2.03 -13.90 -7.96
N TRP A 41 1.31 -12.82 -7.68
CA TRP A 41 1.58 -11.96 -6.53
C TRP A 41 0.62 -12.30 -5.39
N MET A 42 1.02 -11.99 -4.15
CA MET A 42 0.21 -12.18 -2.95
C MET A 42 0.21 -10.89 -2.13
N VAL A 43 -0.95 -10.48 -1.63
CA VAL A 43 -1.07 -9.41 -0.64
C VAL A 43 -1.08 -10.03 0.76
N ILE A 44 -0.29 -9.45 1.67
CA ILE A 44 -0.32 -9.80 3.08
C ILE A 44 -0.85 -8.58 3.84
N LYS A 45 -2.06 -8.70 4.40
CA LYS A 45 -2.61 -7.70 5.31
C LYS A 45 -2.19 -8.04 6.73
N ILE A 46 -1.42 -7.14 7.35
CA ILE A 46 -0.96 -7.29 8.73
C ILE A 46 -1.71 -6.24 9.56
N ASP A 47 -2.54 -6.69 10.50
CA ASP A 47 -3.20 -5.83 11.48
C ASP A 47 -2.47 -6.00 12.81
N LEU A 48 -1.82 -4.93 13.27
CA LEU A 48 -1.19 -4.92 14.58
C LEU A 48 -2.26 -4.56 15.62
N LYS A 49 -2.47 -5.45 16.59
CA LYS A 49 -3.24 -5.14 17.79
C LYS A 49 -2.28 -4.78 18.90
N ASN A 50 -2.67 -3.80 19.71
CA ASN A 50 -2.01 -3.58 20.99
C ASN A 50 -2.32 -4.80 21.88
N LEU A 51 -1.28 -5.35 22.52
CA LEU A 51 -1.39 -6.38 23.56
C LEU A 51 -2.17 -5.85 24.77
#